data_AF-A0A7V6W4U8-F1
#
_entry.id   AF-A0A7V6W4U8-F1
#
_cell.length_a   1.000
_cell.length_b   1.000
_cell.length_c   1.000
_cell.angle_alpha   90.00
_cell.angle_beta   90.00
_cell.angle_gamma   90.00
#
_symmetry.space_group_name_H-M   'P 1'
#
loop_
_entity.id
_entity.type
_entity.pdbx_description
1 polymer ?
#
loop_
_entity_poly.entity_id
_entity_poly.type
_entity_poly.pdbx_seq_one_letter_code
_entity_poly.pdbx_strand_id
1 'polypeptide(L)'
;AAANVFEPVVTVLCPTLSDGLQELRERGAWLARMSGSGSVIFGIFFENKQRDEALQHMTAVYEKQGWSFWSASLLPELPPLTISFV
;
A
#
# COMPACT_ATOMS: atom_id res chain seq x y z
N ALA A 1 -1.90 -2.35 17.06
CA ALA A 1 -1.24 -1.09 16.65
C ALA A 1 -2.13 0.07 17.04
N ALA A 2 -1.57 1.18 17.54
CA ALA A 2 -2.35 2.38 17.83
C ALA A 2 -2.85 3.01 16.51
N ALA A 3 -4.10 3.49 16.49
CA ALA A 3 -4.68 4.12 15.32
C ALA A 3 -4.09 5.53 15.09
N ASN A 4 -4.05 5.98 13.83
CA ASN A 4 -3.67 7.34 13.50
C ASN A 4 -4.82 8.30 13.80
N VAL A 5 -4.65 9.18 14.80
CA VAL A 5 -5.69 10.13 15.24
C VAL A 5 -6.00 11.23 14.22
N PHE A 6 -5.09 11.51 13.28
CA PHE A 6 -5.31 12.49 12.22
C PHE A 6 -6.14 11.92 11.07
N GLU A 7 -6.10 10.59 10.85
CA GLU A 7 -6.74 9.93 9.71
C GLU A 7 -8.24 10.23 9.60
N PRO A 8 -9.06 10.14 10.67
CA PRO A 8 -10.48 10.48 10.59
C PRO A 8 -10.75 11.94 10.21
N VAL A 9 -9.90 12.87 10.65
CA VAL A 9 -10.05 14.30 10.34
C VAL A 9 -9.66 14.59 8.90
N VAL A 10 -8.50 14.07 8.47
CA VAL A 10 -7.95 14.31 7.14
C VAL A 10 -8.81 13.66 6.05
N THR A 11 -9.32 12.45 6.27
CA THR A 11 -10.17 11.76 5.28
C THR A 11 -11.52 12.44 5.04
N VAL A 12 -12.04 13.18 6.04
CA VAL A 12 -13.24 14.04 5.87
C VAL A 12 -12.92 15.27 5.03
N LEU A 13 -11.76 15.91 5.26
CA LEU A 13 -11.36 17.11 4.52
C LEU A 13 -10.84 16.81 3.10
N CYS A 14 -10.27 15.63 2.90
CA CYS A 14 -9.68 15.18 1.65
C CYS A 14 -10.21 13.78 1.27
N PRO A 15 -11.42 13.69 0.68
CA PRO A 15 -12.05 12.41 0.36
C PRO A 15 -11.21 11.48 -0.52
N THR A 16 -10.37 12.03 -1.40
CA THR A 16 -9.47 11.24 -2.27
C THR A 16 -8.50 10.37 -1.48
N LEU A 17 -8.13 10.76 -0.25
CA LEU A 17 -7.32 9.92 0.63
C LEU A 17 -8.13 8.76 1.22
N SER A 18 -9.43 8.97 1.47
CA SER A 18 -10.36 7.90 1.85
C SER A 18 -10.49 6.89 0.72
N ASP A 19 -10.68 7.36 -0.52
CA ASP A 19 -10.78 6.53 -1.71
C ASP A 19 -9.51 5.70 -1.92
N GLY A 20 -8.33 6.31 -1.80
CA GLY A 20 -7.06 5.58 -1.89
C GLY A 20 -6.87 4.54 -0.78
N LEU A 21 -7.34 4.81 0.45
CA LEU A 21 -7.31 3.85 1.56
C LEU A 21 -8.27 2.68 1.31
N GLN A 22 -9.43 2.95 0.71
CA GLN A 22 -10.38 1.92 0.32
C GLN A 22 -9.80 1.06 -0.82
N GLU A 23 -9.23 1.69 -1.84
CA GLU A 23 -8.60 1.01 -2.97
C GLU A 23 -7.50 0.04 -2.48
N LEU A 24 -6.62 0.48 -1.57
CA LEU A 24 -5.61 -0.40 -0.96
C LEU A 24 -6.23 -1.65 -0.31
N ARG A 25 -7.36 -1.50 0.39
CA ARG A 25 -8.08 -2.64 1.03
C ARG A 25 -8.70 -3.57 -0.01
N GLU A 26 -9.31 -3.01 -1.05
CA GLU A 26 -9.91 -3.77 -2.15
C GLU A 26 -8.86 -4.56 -2.96
N ARG A 27 -7.63 -4.03 -3.04
CA ARG A 27 -6.47 -4.73 -3.64
C ARG A 27 -5.81 -5.75 -2.71
N GLY A 28 -6.37 -5.99 -1.52
CA GLY A 28 -5.91 -7.04 -0.61
C GLY A 28 -4.85 -6.61 0.39
N ALA A 29 -4.69 -5.31 0.65
CA ALA A 29 -3.85 -4.87 1.77
C ALA A 29 -4.43 -5.40 3.09
N TRP A 30 -3.62 -6.11 3.85
CA TRP A 30 -3.95 -6.55 5.20
C TRP A 30 -4.15 -5.37 6.16
N LEU A 31 -3.39 -4.29 5.94
CA LEU A 31 -3.53 -3.04 6.64
C LEU A 31 -3.42 -1.89 5.65
N ALA A 32 -4.37 -0.96 5.67
CA ALA A 32 -4.30 0.32 4.95
C ALA A 32 -4.50 1.49 5.91
N ARG A 33 -3.53 2.40 5.98
CA ARG A 33 -3.50 3.53 6.93
C ARG A 33 -2.79 4.76 6.34
N MET A 34 -3.06 5.91 6.92
CA MET A 34 -2.32 7.15 6.70
C MET A 34 -1.06 7.17 7.57
N SER A 35 0.05 7.65 7.01
CA SER A 35 1.30 7.88 7.75
C SER A 35 1.36 9.30 8.30
N GLY A 36 1.63 9.45 9.60
CA GLY A 36 1.75 10.76 10.26
C GLY A 36 0.50 11.64 10.09
N SER A 37 0.70 12.90 9.70
CA SER A 37 -0.40 13.84 9.39
C SER A 37 -0.89 13.76 7.93
N GLY A 38 -0.43 12.79 7.15
CA GLY A 38 -0.69 12.72 5.71
C GLY A 38 0.26 13.60 4.87
N SER A 39 0.11 13.64 3.55
CA SER A 39 -0.92 12.96 2.73
C SER A 39 -0.58 11.51 2.34
N VAL A 40 0.55 10.98 2.80
CA VAL A 40 0.97 9.62 2.44
C VAL A 40 0.04 8.59 3.09
N ILE A 41 -0.52 7.71 2.28
CA ILE A 41 -1.20 6.49 2.70
C ILE A 41 -0.34 5.28 2.32
N PHE A 42 -0.45 4.20 3.08
CA PHE A 42 0.32 2.98 2.83
C PHE A 42 -0.53 1.73 3.05
N GLY A 43 -0.17 0.68 2.32
CA GLY A 43 -0.74 -0.67 2.44
C GLY A 43 0.34 -1.68 2.85
N ILE A 44 0.02 -2.59 3.75
CA ILE A 44 0.84 -3.78 4.05
C ILE A 44 0.18 -4.99 3.40
N PHE A 45 0.96 -5.75 2.63
CA PHE A 45 0.51 -6.95 1.93
C PHE A 45 1.32 -8.15 2.44
N PHE A 46 0.72 -9.35 2.42
CA PHE A 46 1.44 -10.57 2.78
C PHE A 46 2.30 -11.09 1.63
N GLU A 47 1.87 -10.91 0.40
CA GLU A 47 2.57 -11.38 -0.79
C GLU A 47 3.09 -10.21 -1.63
N ASN A 48 4.34 -10.30 -2.09
CA ASN A 48 4.93 -9.34 -3.01
C ASN A 48 4.09 -9.19 -4.29
N LYS A 49 3.54 -10.31 -4.79
CA LYS A 49 2.68 -10.32 -5.98
C LYS A 49 1.46 -9.41 -5.81
N GLN A 50 0.73 -9.53 -4.70
CA GLN A 50 -0.46 -8.71 -4.43
C GLN A 50 -0.10 -7.22 -4.31
N ARG A 51 1.01 -6.91 -3.63
CA ARG A 51 1.53 -5.54 -3.52
C ARG A 51 1.87 -4.96 -4.88
N ASP A 52 2.53 -5.74 -5.75
CA ASP A 52 2.99 -5.26 -7.05
C ASP A 52 1.82 -5.13 -8.04
N GLU A 53 0.83 -6.01 -7.99
CA GLU A 53 -0.43 -5.87 -8.72
C GLU A 53 -1.19 -4.61 -8.27
N ALA A 54 -1.25 -4.35 -6.96
CA ALA A 54 -1.85 -3.13 -6.42
C ALA A 54 -1.10 -1.87 -6.88
N LEU A 55 0.24 -1.87 -6.83
CA LEU A 55 1.08 -0.77 -7.30
C LEU A 55 0.81 -0.47 -8.77
N GLN A 56 0.83 -1.49 -9.63
CA GLN A 56 0.58 -1.34 -11.08
C GLN A 56 -0.81 -0.78 -11.34
N HIS A 57 -1.83 -1.32 -10.67
CA HIS A 57 -3.20 -0.88 -10.83
C HIS A 57 -3.38 0.59 -10.41
N MET A 58 -2.98 0.94 -9.19
CA MET A 58 -3.18 2.28 -8.66
C MET A 58 -2.37 3.33 -9.44
N THR A 59 -1.16 3.00 -9.88
CA THR A 59 -0.38 3.88 -10.77
C THR A 59 -1.16 4.17 -12.05
N ALA A 60 -1.69 3.14 -12.71
CA ALA A 60 -2.45 3.32 -13.96
C ALA A 60 -3.71 4.20 -13.79
N VAL A 61 -4.36 4.14 -12.63
CA VAL A 61 -5.61 4.89 -12.35
C VAL A 61 -5.34 6.33 -11.88
N TYR A 62 -4.36 6.53 -10.99
CA TYR A 62 -4.22 7.78 -10.23
C TYR A 62 -3.00 8.62 -10.59
N GLU A 63 -2.02 8.10 -11.33
CA GLU A 63 -0.80 8.87 -11.68
C GLU A 63 -1.14 10.18 -12.41
N LYS A 64 -2.10 10.13 -13.35
CA LYS A 64 -2.58 11.32 -14.09
C LYS A 64 -3.29 12.35 -13.19
N GLN A 65 -3.66 11.96 -11.99
CA GLN A 65 -4.29 12.81 -10.97
C GLN A 65 -3.26 13.38 -9.99
N GLY A 66 -1.96 13.19 -10.26
CA GLY A 66 -0.85 13.74 -9.46
C GLY A 66 -0.39 12.83 -8.32
N TRP A 67 -0.84 11.58 -8.28
CA TRP A 67 -0.37 10.61 -7.28
C TRP A 67 0.96 10.01 -7.68
N SER A 68 1.78 9.68 -6.68
CA SER A 68 3.04 8.96 -6.86
C SER A 68 3.06 7.72 -5.98
N PHE A 69 3.60 6.63 -6.51
CA PHE A 69 3.55 5.33 -5.87
C PHE A 69 4.93 4.68 -5.82
N TRP A 70 5.17 3.96 -4.73
CA TRP A 70 6.37 3.16 -4.53
C TRP A 70 6.00 1.91 -3.74
N SER A 71 6.72 0.83 -3.97
CA SER A 71 6.62 -0.39 -3.15
C SER A 71 8.00 -0.79 -2.66
N ALA A 72 8.04 -1.51 -1.53
CA ALA A 72 9.25 -2.09 -1.00
C ALA A 72 8.95 -3.48 -0.43
N SER A 73 9.95 -4.37 -0.49
CA SER A 73 9.95 -5.65 0.23
C SER A 73 10.73 -5.47 1.53
N LEU A 74 10.19 -5.98 2.64
CA LEU A 74 10.93 -5.98 3.92
C LEU A 74 12.12 -6.94 3.92
N LEU A 75 12.08 -7.97 3.06
CA LEU A 75 13.15 -8.93 2.85
C LEU A 75 13.69 -8.79 1.42
N PRO A 76 15.01 -8.90 1.21
CA PRO A 76 15.56 -9.05 -0.13
C PRO A 76 14.97 -10.30 -0.79
N GLU A 77 14.72 -10.26 -2.10
CA GLU A 77 14.41 -11.48 -2.85
C GLU A 77 15.63 -12.39 -2.77
N LEU A 78 15.47 -13.52 -2.09
CA LEU A 78 16.51 -14.54 -2.07
C LEU A 78 16.59 -15.17 -3.47
N PRO A 79 17.79 -15.44 -3.99
CA PRO A 79 17.92 -16.20 -5.22
C PRO A 79 17.21 -17.56 -5.07
N PRO A 80 16.75 -18.20 -6.15
CA PRO A 80 16.12 -19.51 -6.07
C PRO A 80 17.05 -20.50 -5.36
N LEU A 81 16.67 -20.89 -4.15
CA LEU A 81 17.38 -21.88 -3.34
C LEU A 81 16.90 -23.26 -3.75
N THR A 82 17.74 -24.00 -4.46
CA THR A 82 17.53 -25.44 -4.67
C THR A 82 18.09 -26.19 -3.47
N ILE A 83 17.22 -26.71 -2.60
CA ILE A 83 17.63 -27.64 -1.53
C ILE A 83 17.52 -29.04 -2.11
N SER A 84 18.66 -29.66 -2.40
CA SER A 84 18.75 -31.07 -2.77
C SER A 84 19.03 -31.91 -1.52
N PHE A 85 18.23 -32.94 -1.28
CA PHE A 85 18.54 -33.98 -0.28
C PHE A 85 19.38 -35.07 -0.96
N VAL A 86 20.46 -35.49 -0.31
CA VAL A 86 21.29 -36.67 -0.68
C VAL A 86 20.80 -37.86 0.13
#